data_AF-A0A3A5KTU0-F1
#
_entry.id   AF-A0A3A5KTU0-F1
#
_cell.length_a   1.000
_cell.length_b   1.000
_cell.length_c   1.000
_cell.angle_alpha   90.00
_cell.angle_beta   90.00
_cell.angle_gamma   90.00
#
_symmetry.space_group_name_H-M   'P 1'
#
loop_
_entity.id
_entity.type
_entity.pdbx_description
1 polymer ?
#
loop_
_entity_poly.entity_id
_entity_poly.type
_entity_poly.pdbx_seq_one_letter_code
_entity_poly.pdbx_strand_id
1 'polypeptide(L)'
;MTAFLVPSYCSRFGIAVLLVGLADFFFYGQPAGINFLLFAILIAGAVVAVHPSAFSDARLWLKPAALFVALLPLVENVSPLSVSITLVALAVFALSLAGRLRTSLARIAGQLSVFLLSAPYRLIRDFFRWRKAARRLGRRRIRLAAIAVWVMPLALGAVFLALFGAANPVIEYWFTLIDLFALLDLVQLARLIFWLLVLAGVWAFLRPRLPRFLRRIPRLALTVPAVAPPPPKAVTTIEDIVFGKGAILRALIVFNILFALQTALDATYLWGGVVLPDGLTYAAYAHRGAYPLIVTALLAAGFVLAALRPGSETSNDPLIRRLVYAWVAQNIVLVISSILRLDLYVGIYALTYLRIAAFVWMGLVAAGLALIIARIALRKSSEWLLSANLLTLSATLYACCFINFAALIANYNVDHSLEMTGQGVPLDLEYVRSLGPVALPALDRFFEHKRGTLATDVVDLATGDHYRAVQKNWRAWSFRDWRLLRTLDKRGPLVVPQRSEPYVPSR
;
A
#
# COMPACT_ATOMS: atom_id res chain seq x y z
N MET A 1 -3.58 36.05 -28.74
CA MET A 1 -4.03 35.34 -27.51
C MET A 1 -2.93 34.46 -26.88
N THR A 2 -1.73 34.98 -26.62
CA THR A 2 -0.58 34.18 -26.10
C THR A 2 0.03 34.71 -24.80
N ALA A 3 -0.47 35.84 -24.26
CA ALA A 3 0.13 36.51 -23.11
C ALA A 3 -0.26 35.94 -21.73
N PHE A 4 -1.35 35.17 -21.61
CA PHE A 4 -1.86 34.72 -20.30
C PHE A 4 -1.23 33.44 -19.72
N LEU A 5 -0.36 32.74 -20.46
CA LEU A 5 0.18 31.44 -19.99
C LEU A 5 1.46 31.53 -19.16
N VAL A 6 2.23 32.62 -19.28
CA VAL A 6 3.54 32.79 -18.63
C VAL A 6 3.44 33.12 -17.13
N PRO A 7 2.53 34.01 -16.66
CA PRO A 7 2.44 34.37 -15.24
C PRO A 7 2.09 33.18 -14.33
N SER A 8 1.23 32.26 -14.81
CA SER A 8 0.81 31.10 -14.01
C SER A 8 1.86 29.99 -13.89
N TYR A 9 2.93 30.02 -14.69
CA TYR A 9 4.00 29.02 -14.58
C TYR A 9 5.00 29.40 -13.48
N CYS A 10 5.38 30.67 -13.39
CA CYS A 10 6.31 31.16 -12.38
C CYS A 10 5.72 31.08 -10.96
N SER A 11 4.44 31.45 -10.78
CA SER A 11 3.79 31.35 -9.46
C SER A 11 3.71 29.91 -8.95
N ARG A 12 3.36 28.95 -9.81
CA ARG A 12 3.30 27.52 -9.47
C ARG A 12 4.67 26.93 -9.18
N PHE A 13 5.71 27.39 -9.88
CA PHE A 13 7.09 26.97 -9.59
C PHE A 13 7.57 27.52 -8.24
N GLY A 14 7.26 28.78 -7.92
CA GLY A 14 7.53 29.35 -6.60
C GLY A 14 6.87 28.56 -5.47
N ILE A 15 5.57 28.22 -5.62
CA ILE A 15 4.85 27.36 -4.66
C ILE A 15 5.51 25.99 -4.52
N ALA A 16 5.93 25.38 -5.63
CA ALA A 16 6.58 24.06 -5.60
C ALA A 16 7.93 24.10 -4.86
N VAL A 17 8.75 25.13 -5.08
CA VAL A 17 10.03 25.32 -4.37
C VAL A 17 9.80 25.56 -2.87
N LEU A 18 8.79 26.37 -2.53
CA LEU A 18 8.42 26.60 -1.12
C LEU A 18 7.98 25.30 -0.44
N LEU A 19 7.17 24.47 -1.11
CA LEU A 19 6.77 23.16 -0.59
C LEU A 19 7.94 22.19 -0.44
N VAL A 20 8.96 22.27 -1.29
CA VAL A 20 10.20 21.47 -1.13
C VAL A 20 10.97 21.93 0.11
N GLY A 21 11.10 23.23 0.35
CA GLY A 21 11.73 23.76 1.56
C GLY A 21 10.96 23.35 2.83
N LEU A 22 9.62 23.39 2.79
CA LEU A 22 8.81 22.90 3.91
C LEU A 22 8.95 21.38 4.10
N ALA A 23 9.02 20.60 3.02
CA ALA A 23 9.21 19.14 3.11
C ALA A 23 10.55 18.80 3.78
N ASP A 24 11.61 19.55 3.47
CA ASP A 24 12.91 19.40 4.12
C ASP A 24 12.79 19.60 5.65
N PHE A 25 12.14 20.68 6.08
CA PHE A 25 11.88 20.96 7.49
C PHE A 25 11.01 19.90 8.19
N PHE A 26 10.05 19.31 7.47
CA PHE A 26 9.11 18.34 8.04
C PHE A 26 9.67 16.92 8.10
N PHE A 27 10.44 16.48 7.10
CA PHE A 27 10.81 15.07 6.94
C PHE A 27 12.29 14.77 7.08
N TYR A 28 13.19 15.69 6.71
CA TYR A 28 14.61 15.38 6.64
C TYR A 28 15.24 15.25 8.03
N GLY A 29 15.66 14.04 8.40
CA GLY A 29 16.21 13.74 9.73
C GLY A 29 15.21 13.89 10.88
N GLN A 30 13.91 13.90 10.57
CA GLN A 30 12.84 14.08 11.56
C GLN A 30 12.04 12.77 11.74
N PRO A 31 11.50 12.51 12.93
CA PRO A 31 10.62 11.36 13.18
C PRO A 31 9.30 11.51 12.41
N ALA A 32 8.68 10.37 12.11
CA ALA A 32 7.38 10.33 11.44
C ALA A 32 6.23 10.53 12.46
N GLY A 33 5.31 11.43 12.16
CA GLY A 33 4.14 11.74 12.99
C GLY A 33 3.24 12.78 12.34
N ILE A 34 2.82 13.79 13.11
CA ILE A 34 1.92 14.86 12.66
C ILE A 34 2.48 15.66 11.47
N ASN A 35 3.80 15.66 11.27
CA ASN A 35 4.44 16.27 10.10
C ASN A 35 3.84 15.81 8.76
N PHE A 36 3.47 14.52 8.61
CA PHE A 36 2.82 14.01 7.39
C PHE A 36 1.43 14.63 7.17
N LEU A 37 0.64 14.76 8.24
CA LEU A 37 -0.69 15.37 8.19
C LEU A 37 -0.59 16.85 7.80
N LEU A 38 0.29 17.60 8.47
CA LEU A 38 0.50 19.03 8.20
C LEU A 38 0.96 19.25 6.76
N PHE A 39 1.88 18.42 6.27
CA PHE A 39 2.33 18.51 4.89
C PHE A 39 1.23 18.16 3.88
N ALA A 40 0.39 17.16 4.17
CA ALA A 40 -0.76 16.83 3.32
C ALA A 40 -1.77 17.99 3.24
N ILE A 41 -2.02 18.67 4.36
CA ILE A 41 -2.86 19.89 4.41
C ILE A 41 -2.22 21.02 3.59
N LEU A 42 -0.90 21.22 3.69
CA LEU A 42 -0.18 22.22 2.89
C LEU A 42 -0.28 21.94 1.39
N ILE A 43 -0.14 20.67 0.96
CA ILE A 43 -0.36 20.28 -0.44
C ILE A 43 -1.80 20.58 -0.86
N ALA A 44 -2.79 20.21 -0.04
CA ALA A 44 -4.19 20.46 -0.34
C ALA A 44 -4.48 21.97 -0.49
N GLY A 45 -3.95 22.79 0.41
CA GLY A 45 -4.04 24.25 0.35
C GLY A 45 -3.38 24.83 -0.91
N ALA A 46 -2.20 24.32 -1.29
CA ALA A 46 -1.52 24.73 -2.51
C ALA A 46 -2.32 24.35 -3.77
N VAL A 47 -2.96 23.17 -3.79
CA VAL A 47 -3.85 22.75 -4.88
C VAL A 47 -5.07 23.68 -4.99
N VAL A 48 -5.66 24.07 -3.86
CA VAL A 48 -6.77 25.03 -3.78
C VAL A 48 -6.34 26.40 -4.31
N ALA A 49 -5.20 26.93 -3.86
CA ALA A 49 -4.68 28.23 -4.28
C ALA A 49 -4.41 28.32 -5.80
N VAL A 50 -4.08 27.20 -6.43
CA VAL A 50 -3.84 27.12 -7.89
C VAL A 50 -5.14 26.97 -8.70
N HIS A 51 -6.25 26.56 -8.06
CA HIS A 51 -7.55 26.34 -8.69
C HIS A 51 -8.70 27.07 -7.95
N PRO A 52 -8.65 28.42 -7.82
CA PRO A 52 -9.63 29.18 -7.04
C PRO A 52 -11.05 29.15 -7.64
N SER A 53 -11.18 28.91 -8.95
CA SER A 53 -12.47 28.82 -9.66
C SER A 53 -13.33 27.60 -9.27
N ALA A 54 -12.83 26.72 -8.40
CA ALA A 54 -13.57 25.55 -7.93
C ALA A 54 -14.48 25.83 -6.71
N PHE A 55 -14.48 27.07 -6.18
CA PHE A 55 -15.09 27.42 -4.90
C PHE A 55 -16.41 28.24 -4.97
N SER A 56 -17.13 28.22 -6.10
CA SER A 56 -18.35 29.05 -6.28
C SER A 56 -19.68 28.38 -5.89
N ASP A 57 -19.68 27.12 -5.45
CA ASP A 57 -20.90 26.31 -5.28
C ASP A 57 -21.10 25.83 -3.84
N ALA A 58 -22.34 25.79 -3.34
CA ALA A 58 -22.68 25.39 -1.95
C ALA A 58 -22.27 23.95 -1.57
N ARG A 59 -21.94 23.09 -2.54
CA ARG A 59 -21.28 21.78 -2.31
C ARG A 59 -19.79 21.91 -1.94
N LEU A 60 -19.35 23.13 -1.62
CA LEU A 60 -18.01 23.56 -1.27
C LEU A 60 -17.34 22.70 -0.20
N TRP A 61 -18.08 22.42 0.87
CA TRP A 61 -17.55 21.82 2.08
C TRP A 61 -17.42 20.30 1.98
N LEU A 62 -18.12 19.66 1.04
CA LEU A 62 -18.08 18.20 0.87
C LEU A 62 -16.70 17.69 0.43
N LYS A 63 -16.00 18.40 -0.47
CA LYS A 63 -14.69 17.94 -0.96
C LYS A 63 -13.58 18.07 0.09
N PRO A 64 -13.43 19.21 0.81
CA PRO A 64 -12.50 19.33 1.91
C PRO A 64 -12.86 18.41 3.09
N ALA A 65 -14.14 18.26 3.42
CA ALA A 65 -14.57 17.34 4.48
C ALA A 65 -14.22 15.88 4.13
N ALA A 66 -14.46 15.45 2.89
CA ALA A 66 -14.07 14.11 2.45
C ALA A 66 -12.55 13.90 2.49
N LEU A 67 -11.76 14.92 2.13
CA LEU A 67 -10.30 14.85 2.27
C LEU A 67 -9.89 14.76 3.75
N PHE A 68 -10.51 15.56 4.63
CA PHE A 68 -10.22 15.52 6.06
C PHE A 68 -10.49 14.14 6.66
N VAL A 69 -11.63 13.53 6.32
CA VAL A 69 -11.95 12.15 6.71
C VAL A 69 -10.85 11.20 6.21
N ALA A 70 -10.43 11.32 4.94
CA ALA A 70 -9.39 10.47 4.39
C ALA A 70 -7.99 10.67 5.03
N LEU A 71 -7.77 11.79 5.73
CA LEU A 71 -6.52 12.10 6.45
C LEU A 71 -6.54 11.61 7.91
N LEU A 72 -7.69 11.22 8.48
CA LEU A 72 -7.80 10.71 9.85
C LEU A 72 -6.81 9.56 10.17
N PRO A 73 -6.53 8.62 9.25
CA PRO A 73 -5.48 7.61 9.46
C PRO A 73 -4.11 8.17 9.86
N LEU A 74 -3.71 9.34 9.33
CA LEU A 74 -2.42 9.97 9.69
C LEU A 74 -2.43 10.58 11.09
N VAL A 75 -3.60 11.01 11.58
CA VAL A 75 -3.76 11.48 12.96
C VAL A 75 -3.57 10.31 13.92
N GLU A 76 -4.15 9.16 13.58
CA GLU A 76 -4.06 7.95 14.39
C GLU A 76 -2.65 7.37 14.42
N ASN A 77 -2.04 7.08 13.26
CA ASN A 77 -0.68 6.55 13.18
C ASN A 77 -0.06 6.74 11.78
N VAL A 78 1.21 7.14 11.73
CA VAL A 78 1.95 7.19 10.46
C VAL A 78 2.46 5.80 10.11
N SER A 79 1.94 5.24 9.02
CA SER A 79 2.30 3.93 8.51
C SER A 79 2.34 3.98 6.98
N PRO A 80 3.02 3.03 6.31
CA PRO A 80 2.99 2.94 4.85
C PRO A 80 1.57 2.92 4.28
N LEU A 81 0.63 2.30 5.01
CA LEU A 81 -0.77 2.20 4.62
C LEU A 81 -1.49 3.55 4.73
N SER A 82 -1.35 4.27 5.85
CA SER A 82 -1.97 5.61 6.02
C SER A 82 -1.40 6.66 5.06
N VAL A 83 -0.10 6.59 4.76
CA VAL A 83 0.55 7.42 3.74
C VAL A 83 0.00 7.10 2.34
N SER A 84 -0.19 5.82 2.01
CA SER A 84 -0.74 5.40 0.72
C SER A 84 -2.19 5.87 0.53
N ILE A 85 -3.04 5.74 1.56
CA ILE A 85 -4.41 6.27 1.54
C ILE A 85 -4.40 7.78 1.34
N THR A 86 -3.52 8.50 2.04
CA THR A 86 -3.38 9.95 1.91
C THR A 86 -2.99 10.37 0.49
N LEU A 87 -2.03 9.66 -0.12
CA LEU A 87 -1.61 9.93 -1.49
C LEU A 87 -2.76 9.75 -2.49
N VAL A 88 -3.53 8.67 -2.34
CA VAL A 88 -4.72 8.41 -3.16
C VAL A 88 -5.78 9.48 -2.94
N ALA A 89 -6.05 9.85 -1.69
CA ALA A 89 -7.04 10.87 -1.33
C ALA A 89 -6.66 12.25 -1.89
N LEU A 90 -5.39 12.66 -1.77
CA LEU A 90 -4.87 13.88 -2.37
C LEU A 90 -4.99 13.87 -3.90
N ALA A 91 -4.77 12.73 -4.54
CA ALA A 91 -4.93 12.59 -5.99
C ALA A 91 -6.40 12.71 -6.40
N VAL A 92 -7.33 12.07 -5.68
CA VAL A 92 -8.78 12.21 -5.89
C VAL A 92 -9.21 13.66 -5.70
N PHE A 93 -8.75 14.31 -4.63
CA PHE A 93 -9.06 15.71 -4.33
C PHE A 93 -8.57 16.63 -5.44
N ALA A 94 -7.30 16.53 -5.86
CA ALA A 94 -6.75 17.34 -6.94
C ALA A 94 -7.48 17.14 -8.28
N LEU A 95 -7.87 15.90 -8.61
CA LEU A 95 -8.65 15.59 -9.81
C LEU A 95 -10.10 16.09 -9.73
N SER A 96 -10.69 16.09 -8.54
CA SER A 96 -12.05 16.59 -8.27
C SER A 96 -12.14 18.12 -8.37
N LEU A 97 -11.11 18.85 -7.92
CA LEU A 97 -11.03 20.30 -8.14
C LEU A 97 -10.79 20.67 -9.61
N ALA A 98 -10.10 19.82 -10.36
CA ALA A 98 -9.89 20.04 -11.79
C ALA A 98 -11.14 19.84 -12.66
N GLY A 99 -12.28 19.41 -12.07
CA GLY A 99 -13.53 19.12 -12.79
C GLY A 99 -13.45 17.89 -13.70
N ARG A 100 -12.54 16.95 -13.42
CA ARG A 100 -12.22 15.82 -14.32
C ARG A 100 -12.60 14.46 -13.75
N LEU A 101 -13.21 14.44 -12.56
CA LEU A 101 -13.65 13.20 -11.93
C LEU A 101 -14.84 12.62 -12.69
N ARG A 102 -14.73 11.36 -13.09
CA ARG A 102 -15.86 10.60 -13.65
C ARG A 102 -16.73 10.07 -12.51
N THR A 103 -17.99 9.77 -12.79
CA THR A 103 -19.00 9.39 -11.78
C THR A 103 -18.86 7.97 -11.23
N SER A 104 -18.14 7.05 -11.89
CA SER A 104 -18.00 5.66 -11.40
C SER A 104 -16.64 5.39 -10.75
N LEU A 105 -16.65 4.73 -9.58
CA LEU A 105 -15.47 4.41 -8.77
C LEU A 105 -14.42 3.61 -9.57
N ALA A 106 -14.85 2.63 -10.37
CA ALA A 106 -13.96 1.88 -11.25
C ALA A 106 -13.19 2.77 -12.26
N ARG A 107 -13.85 3.79 -12.81
CA ARG A 107 -13.20 4.72 -13.75
C ARG A 107 -12.30 5.70 -13.00
N ILE A 108 -12.65 6.09 -11.77
CA ILE A 108 -11.80 6.91 -10.91
C ILE A 108 -10.50 6.15 -10.60
N ALA A 109 -10.57 4.86 -10.26
CA ALA A 109 -9.39 4.02 -10.04
C ALA A 109 -8.47 3.96 -11.26
N GLY A 110 -9.03 3.72 -12.46
CA GLY A 110 -8.24 3.75 -13.69
C GLY A 110 -7.56 5.11 -13.95
N GLN A 111 -8.24 6.22 -13.63
CA GLN A 111 -7.66 7.57 -13.73
C GLN A 111 -6.56 7.80 -12.69
N LEU A 112 -6.74 7.32 -11.46
CA LEU A 112 -5.77 7.39 -10.36
C LEU A 112 -4.50 6.61 -10.68
N SER A 113 -4.62 5.36 -11.14
CA SER A 113 -3.48 4.53 -11.49
C SER A 113 -2.64 5.23 -12.57
N VAL A 114 -3.27 5.71 -13.64
CA VAL A 114 -2.54 6.46 -14.68
C VAL A 114 -1.99 7.78 -14.15
N PHE A 115 -2.67 8.44 -13.22
CA PHE A 115 -2.20 9.68 -12.62
C PHE A 115 -0.92 9.45 -11.80
N LEU A 116 -0.92 8.44 -10.93
CA LEU A 116 0.20 8.08 -10.06
C LEU A 116 1.39 7.54 -10.87
N LEU A 117 1.16 6.62 -11.82
CA LEU A 117 2.23 6.09 -12.68
C LEU A 117 2.87 7.18 -13.56
N SER A 118 2.10 8.20 -13.98
CA SER A 118 2.64 9.29 -14.80
C SER A 118 3.25 10.43 -14.00
N ALA A 119 3.10 10.47 -12.67
CA ALA A 119 3.60 11.53 -11.81
C ALA A 119 5.13 11.81 -11.97
N PRO A 120 6.04 10.81 -11.87
CA PRO A 120 7.47 11.07 -11.97
C PRO A 120 7.89 11.59 -13.36
N TYR A 121 7.24 11.14 -14.42
CA TYR A 121 7.55 11.54 -15.79
C TYR A 121 7.03 12.92 -16.18
N ARG A 122 6.13 13.53 -15.38
CA ARG A 122 5.53 14.83 -15.69
C ARG A 122 6.50 15.98 -15.58
N LEU A 123 7.32 16.00 -14.52
CA LEU A 123 8.33 17.04 -14.30
C LEU A 123 9.27 17.10 -15.51
N ILE A 124 9.79 15.95 -15.91
CA ILE A 124 10.69 15.78 -17.06
C ILE A 124 10.01 16.27 -18.34
N ARG A 125 8.78 15.81 -18.63
CA ARG A 125 8.09 16.17 -19.87
C ARG A 125 7.75 17.66 -19.95
N ASP A 126 7.29 18.26 -18.87
CA ASP A 126 6.95 19.68 -18.83
C ASP A 126 8.21 20.56 -18.83
N PHE A 127 9.33 20.09 -18.25
CA PHE A 127 10.64 20.72 -18.40
C PHE A 127 11.12 20.72 -19.86
N PHE A 128 11.02 19.61 -20.58
CA PHE A 128 11.37 19.55 -22.00
C PHE A 128 10.46 20.43 -22.87
N ARG A 129 9.16 20.52 -22.56
CA ARG A 129 8.22 21.41 -23.27
C ARG A 129 8.49 22.88 -22.98
N TRP A 130 8.74 23.24 -21.73
CA TRP A 130 9.15 24.59 -21.36
C TRP A 130 10.48 24.95 -22.04
N ARG A 131 11.46 24.03 -22.06
CA ARG A 131 12.72 24.20 -22.80
C ARG A 131 12.49 24.39 -24.30
N LYS A 132 11.51 23.71 -24.91
CA LYS A 132 11.15 23.88 -26.33
C LYS A 132 10.44 25.21 -26.59
N ALA A 133 9.56 25.66 -25.69
CA ALA A 133 8.88 26.95 -25.78
C ALA A 133 9.84 28.13 -25.54
N ALA A 134 10.71 28.03 -24.53
CA ALA A 134 11.76 29.01 -24.25
C ALA A 134 12.80 29.09 -25.38
N ARG A 135 13.07 27.98 -26.08
CA ARG A 135 13.89 27.97 -27.30
C ARG A 135 13.24 28.73 -28.47
N ARG A 136 11.90 28.74 -28.57
CA ARG A 136 11.17 29.52 -29.57
C ARG A 136 11.11 31.03 -29.26
N LEU A 137 11.23 31.40 -27.98
CA LEU A 137 11.23 32.78 -27.49
C LEU A 137 12.63 33.46 -27.50
N GLY A 138 13.59 32.93 -28.26
CA GLY A 138 14.87 33.59 -28.59
C GLY A 138 15.88 33.77 -27.45
N ARG A 139 15.47 33.78 -26.18
CA ARG A 139 16.31 34.14 -25.02
C ARG A 139 17.39 33.14 -24.61
N ARG A 140 17.56 32.00 -25.30
CA ARG A 140 18.44 30.90 -24.84
C ARG A 140 19.50 30.39 -25.83
N ARG A 141 19.58 30.89 -27.06
CA ARG A 141 20.73 30.55 -27.95
C ARG A 141 22.05 31.03 -27.33
N ILE A 142 22.04 32.16 -26.62
CA ILE A 142 23.23 32.80 -26.06
C ILE A 142 23.80 32.04 -24.83
N ARG A 143 22.96 31.44 -23.97
CA ARG A 143 23.45 30.76 -22.75
C ARG A 143 23.94 29.32 -22.95
N LEU A 144 23.38 28.57 -23.91
CA LEU A 144 23.85 27.21 -24.20
C LEU A 144 25.09 27.20 -25.10
N ALA A 145 25.21 28.16 -26.02
CA ALA A 145 26.44 28.38 -26.77
C ALA A 145 27.59 28.78 -25.83
N ALA A 146 27.34 29.67 -24.87
CA ALA A 146 28.33 30.04 -23.86
C ALA A 146 28.84 28.85 -23.03
N ILE A 147 27.96 27.93 -22.60
CA ILE A 147 28.37 26.71 -21.87
C ILE A 147 29.12 25.73 -22.77
N ALA A 148 28.70 25.58 -24.03
CA ALA A 148 29.34 24.68 -24.99
C ALA A 148 30.78 25.13 -25.34
N VAL A 149 31.05 26.44 -25.33
CA VAL A 149 32.39 27.01 -25.56
C VAL A 149 33.38 26.61 -24.45
N TRP A 150 32.92 26.38 -23.22
CA TRP A 150 33.78 25.94 -22.09
C TRP A 150 34.06 24.44 -22.05
N VAL A 151 33.31 23.62 -22.81
CA VAL A 151 33.47 22.15 -22.81
C VAL A 151 34.87 21.76 -23.29
N MET A 152 35.35 22.39 -24.36
CA MET A 152 36.65 22.08 -24.94
C MET A 152 37.82 22.52 -24.02
N PRO A 153 37.88 23.77 -23.51
CA PRO A 153 38.92 24.18 -22.55
C PRO A 153 38.94 23.35 -21.27
N LEU A 154 37.78 22.99 -20.71
CA LEU A 154 37.71 22.17 -19.50
C LEU A 154 38.12 20.72 -19.75
N ALA A 155 37.70 20.14 -20.89
CA ALA A 155 38.11 18.78 -21.25
C ALA A 155 39.61 18.70 -21.51
N LEU A 156 40.16 19.64 -22.26
CA LEU A 156 41.60 19.70 -22.53
C LEU A 156 42.37 19.98 -21.23
N GLY A 157 41.89 20.91 -20.40
CA GLY A 157 42.46 21.23 -19.09
C GLY A 157 42.47 20.03 -18.15
N ALA A 158 41.40 19.22 -18.13
CA ALA A 158 41.34 17.98 -17.35
C ALA A 158 42.35 16.93 -17.85
N VAL A 159 42.51 16.80 -19.17
CA VAL A 159 43.53 15.91 -19.77
C VAL A 159 44.95 16.36 -19.39
N PHE A 160 45.23 17.67 -19.46
CA PHE A 160 46.52 18.22 -19.02
C PHE A 160 46.76 18.02 -17.52
N LEU A 161 45.74 18.25 -16.67
CA LEU A 161 45.82 18.00 -15.24
C LEU A 161 46.10 16.52 -14.92
N ALA A 162 45.48 15.59 -15.65
CA ALA A 162 45.74 14.15 -15.50
C ALA A 162 47.16 13.76 -15.94
N LEU A 163 47.63 14.28 -17.08
CA LEU A 163 49.00 14.08 -17.56
C LEU A 163 50.04 14.67 -16.59
N PHE A 164 49.78 15.86 -16.05
CA PHE A 164 50.65 16.49 -15.05
C PHE A 164 50.63 15.76 -13.70
N GLY A 165 49.47 15.22 -13.30
CA GLY A 165 49.38 14.32 -12.15
C GLY A 165 50.26 13.09 -12.31
N ALA A 166 50.18 12.43 -13.48
CA ALA A 166 50.98 11.24 -13.75
C ALA A 166 52.49 11.52 -13.90
N ALA A 167 52.87 12.73 -14.31
CA ALA A 167 54.27 13.11 -14.54
C ALA A 167 54.93 13.82 -13.35
N ASN A 168 54.17 14.27 -12.34
CA ASN A 168 54.70 15.02 -11.20
C ASN A 168 54.16 14.48 -9.86
N PRO A 169 55.03 13.86 -9.02
CA PRO A 169 54.62 13.23 -7.77
C PRO A 169 54.04 14.22 -6.75
N VAL A 170 54.35 15.51 -6.84
CA VAL A 170 53.71 16.53 -6.00
C VAL A 170 52.24 16.66 -6.37
N ILE A 171 51.93 16.78 -7.67
CA ILE A 171 50.55 16.94 -8.17
C ILE A 171 49.72 15.67 -7.92
N GLU A 172 50.34 14.49 -8.06
CA GLU A 172 49.74 13.21 -7.67
C GLU A 172 49.31 13.21 -6.19
N TYR A 173 50.18 13.68 -5.28
CA TYR A 173 49.86 13.82 -3.87
C TYR A 173 48.67 14.77 -3.63
N TRP A 174 48.61 15.93 -4.30
CA TRP A 174 47.44 16.81 -4.23
C TRP A 174 46.14 16.14 -4.70
N PHE A 175 46.20 15.26 -5.72
CA PHE A 175 45.02 14.49 -6.14
C PHE A 175 44.59 13.47 -5.09
N THR A 176 45.53 12.82 -4.39
CA THR A 176 45.18 11.88 -3.31
C THR A 176 44.55 12.55 -2.09
N LEU A 177 44.80 13.85 -1.89
CA LEU A 177 44.16 14.66 -0.85
C LEU A 177 42.73 15.10 -1.21
N ILE A 178 42.37 15.08 -2.50
CA ILE A 178 41.02 15.43 -2.96
C ILE A 178 40.14 14.18 -2.88
N ASP A 179 39.48 14.01 -1.75
CA ASP A 179 38.45 12.98 -1.61
C ASP A 179 37.14 13.45 -2.25
N LEU A 180 36.87 12.95 -3.46
CA LEU A 180 35.64 13.23 -4.19
C LEU A 180 34.39 12.72 -3.45
N PHE A 181 34.51 11.67 -2.65
CA PHE A 181 33.41 11.16 -1.83
C PHE A 181 33.12 12.09 -0.65
N ALA A 182 34.15 12.65 0.00
CA ALA A 182 33.96 13.68 1.03
C ALA A 182 33.29 14.96 0.49
N LEU A 183 33.61 15.36 -0.76
CA LEU A 183 32.94 16.47 -1.43
C LEU A 183 31.46 16.15 -1.75
N LEU A 184 31.15 14.90 -2.07
CA LEU A 184 29.78 14.42 -2.25
C LEU A 184 28.98 14.35 -0.94
N ASP A 185 29.64 14.02 0.18
CA ASP A 185 29.06 14.07 1.52
C ASP A 185 28.74 15.52 1.95
N LEU A 186 29.61 16.48 1.60
CA LEU A 186 29.36 17.91 1.79
C LEU A 186 28.10 18.40 1.03
N VAL A 187 27.80 17.83 -0.13
CA VAL A 187 26.60 18.18 -0.94
C VAL A 187 25.35 17.42 -0.47
N GLN A 188 25.48 16.49 0.49
CA GLN A 188 24.39 15.62 0.98
C GLN A 188 23.55 15.10 -0.19
N LEU A 189 24.14 14.32 -1.10
CA LEU A 189 23.47 13.84 -2.32
C LEU A 189 22.07 13.25 -2.03
N ALA A 190 21.91 12.55 -0.90
CA ALA A 190 20.62 12.04 -0.43
C ALA A 190 19.55 13.13 -0.26
N ARG A 191 19.91 14.30 0.28
CA ARG A 191 19.03 15.46 0.46
C ARG A 191 18.63 16.08 -0.87
N LEU A 192 19.56 16.15 -1.83
CA LEU A 192 19.29 16.64 -3.18
C LEU A 192 18.33 15.69 -3.95
N ILE A 193 18.55 14.37 -3.84
CA ILE A 193 17.64 13.35 -4.39
C ILE A 193 16.26 13.48 -3.74
N PHE A 194 16.20 13.65 -2.42
CA PHE A 194 14.96 13.88 -1.69
C PHE A 194 14.21 15.12 -2.22
N TRP A 195 14.89 16.27 -2.38
CA TRP A 195 14.28 17.47 -2.95
C TRP A 195 13.74 17.25 -4.36
N LEU A 196 14.47 16.53 -5.21
CA LEU A 196 14.03 16.21 -6.57
C LEU A 196 12.78 15.33 -6.57
N LEU A 197 12.71 14.33 -5.68
CA LEU A 197 11.54 13.45 -5.54
C LEU A 197 10.31 14.21 -5.04
N VAL A 198 10.47 15.03 -4.00
CA VAL A 198 9.40 15.88 -3.47
C VAL A 198 8.92 16.86 -4.55
N LEU A 199 9.85 17.51 -5.25
CA LEU A 199 9.51 18.44 -6.33
C LEU A 199 8.72 17.74 -7.43
N ALA A 200 9.13 16.54 -7.86
CA ALA A 200 8.43 15.76 -8.86
C ALA A 200 7.00 15.39 -8.42
N GLY A 201 6.84 14.97 -7.15
CA GLY A 201 5.55 14.64 -6.56
C GLY A 201 4.62 15.87 -6.48
N VAL A 202 5.07 16.93 -5.81
CA VAL A 202 4.34 18.20 -5.63
C VAL A 202 3.95 18.79 -6.98
N TRP A 203 4.85 18.77 -7.97
CA TRP A 203 4.57 19.26 -9.32
C TRP A 203 3.46 18.47 -10.03
N ALA A 204 3.39 17.15 -9.81
CA ALA A 204 2.34 16.31 -10.37
C ALA A 204 0.95 16.65 -9.79
N PHE A 205 0.87 17.01 -8.51
CA PHE A 205 -0.37 17.46 -7.84
C PHE A 205 -0.79 18.88 -8.24
N LEU A 206 0.15 19.81 -8.40
CA LEU A 206 -0.11 21.20 -8.85
C LEU A 206 -0.61 21.30 -10.30
N ARG A 207 -0.41 20.24 -11.10
CA ARG A 207 -0.96 20.13 -12.46
C ARG A 207 -1.64 18.77 -12.65
N PRO A 208 -2.91 18.63 -12.21
CA PRO A 208 -3.70 17.43 -12.43
C PRO A 208 -4.14 17.34 -13.90
N ARG A 209 -3.19 16.99 -14.77
CA ARG A 209 -3.40 16.79 -16.21
C ARG A 209 -3.36 15.30 -16.51
N LEU A 210 -4.51 14.73 -16.86
CA LEU A 210 -4.52 13.40 -17.46
C LEU A 210 -3.72 13.41 -18.77
N PRO A 211 -2.86 12.41 -19.01
CA PRO A 211 -2.16 12.29 -20.29
C PRO A 211 -3.18 12.17 -21.42
N ARG A 212 -2.99 12.97 -22.49
CA ARG A 212 -3.85 12.96 -23.70
C ARG A 212 -3.93 11.58 -24.37
N PHE A 213 -3.03 10.66 -24.04
CA PHE A 213 -3.04 9.28 -24.54
C PHE A 213 -4.33 8.55 -24.16
N LEU A 214 -4.94 8.82 -23.00
CA LEU A 214 -6.26 8.29 -22.62
C LEU A 214 -7.42 8.78 -23.51
N ARG A 215 -7.21 9.87 -24.27
CA ARG A 215 -8.17 10.33 -25.28
C ARG A 215 -8.00 9.58 -26.62
N ARG A 216 -6.88 8.86 -26.77
CA ARG A 216 -6.47 8.07 -27.94
C ARG A 216 -6.46 6.56 -27.71
N ILE A 217 -6.55 6.08 -26.47
CA ILE A 217 -6.95 4.70 -26.24
C ILE A 217 -8.37 4.63 -26.83
N PRO A 218 -8.57 3.95 -27.97
CA PRO A 218 -9.91 3.78 -28.51
C PRO A 218 -10.72 3.20 -27.36
N ARG A 219 -11.96 3.66 -27.23
CA ARG A 219 -12.87 3.10 -26.24
C ARG A 219 -12.83 1.58 -26.42
N LEU A 220 -12.14 0.85 -25.56
CA LEU A 220 -12.50 -0.51 -25.16
C LEU A 220 -13.76 -0.38 -24.28
N ALA A 221 -14.72 0.41 -24.74
CA ALA A 221 -16.09 0.02 -24.61
C ALA A 221 -16.13 -1.30 -25.38
N LEU A 222 -16.58 -2.35 -24.73
CA LEU A 222 -17.38 -3.34 -25.42
C LEU A 222 -18.55 -2.58 -26.06
N THR A 223 -18.30 -1.92 -27.19
CA THR A 223 -19.36 -1.52 -28.11
C THR A 223 -19.90 -2.84 -28.60
N VAL A 224 -20.93 -3.33 -27.92
CA VAL A 224 -21.91 -4.21 -28.53
C VAL A 224 -22.27 -3.52 -29.85
N PRO A 225 -21.90 -4.11 -31.02
CA PRO A 225 -22.42 -3.61 -32.28
C PRO A 225 -23.93 -3.63 -32.16
N ALA A 226 -24.60 -2.54 -32.54
CA ALA A 226 -26.04 -2.55 -32.69
C ALA A 226 -26.41 -3.78 -33.53
N VAL A 227 -27.35 -4.57 -32.99
CA VAL A 227 -27.81 -5.85 -33.55
C VAL A 227 -28.17 -5.64 -35.02
N ALA A 228 -27.27 -6.03 -35.92
CA ALA A 228 -27.63 -6.39 -37.28
C ALA A 228 -28.15 -7.83 -37.23
N PRO A 229 -29.25 -8.17 -37.92
CA PRO A 229 -29.79 -9.52 -37.92
C PRO A 229 -28.71 -10.50 -38.43
N PRO A 230 -28.50 -11.65 -37.74
CA PRO A 230 -27.42 -12.55 -38.08
C PRO A 230 -27.68 -13.22 -39.43
N PRO A 231 -26.69 -13.29 -40.33
CA PRO A 231 -26.75 -14.19 -41.48
C PRO A 231 -26.73 -15.66 -41.01
N PRO A 232 -27.26 -16.61 -41.80
CA PRO A 232 -27.39 -18.01 -41.40
C PRO A 232 -26.02 -18.63 -41.07
N LYS A 233 -25.93 -19.20 -39.86
CA LYS A 233 -24.72 -19.73 -39.23
C LYS A 233 -24.15 -20.92 -40.03
N ALA A 234 -22.97 -20.76 -40.59
CA ALA A 234 -22.10 -21.88 -40.92
C ALA A 234 -21.34 -22.31 -39.66
N VAL A 235 -21.64 -23.51 -39.20
CA VAL A 235 -20.97 -24.22 -38.11
C VAL A 235 -19.52 -24.50 -38.52
N THR A 236 -18.54 -24.08 -37.71
CA THR A 236 -17.27 -24.77 -37.38
C THR A 236 -16.22 -23.75 -36.90
N THR A 237 -16.15 -23.54 -35.58
CA THR A 237 -14.91 -23.06 -34.96
C THR A 237 -14.65 -23.91 -33.73
N ILE A 238 -13.42 -24.39 -33.54
CA ILE A 238 -13.00 -25.17 -32.35
C ILE A 238 -13.37 -24.45 -31.04
N GLU A 239 -13.45 -23.13 -31.08
CA GLU A 239 -13.95 -22.28 -29.99
C GLU A 239 -15.39 -22.61 -29.57
N ASP A 240 -16.30 -22.95 -30.50
CA ASP A 240 -17.68 -23.34 -30.16
C ASP A 240 -17.78 -24.77 -29.59
N ILE A 241 -16.79 -25.63 -29.83
CA ILE A 241 -16.74 -26.99 -29.27
C ILE A 241 -16.12 -26.95 -27.86
N VAL A 242 -15.06 -26.17 -27.67
CA VAL A 242 -14.35 -26.05 -26.38
C VAL A 242 -15.05 -25.07 -25.41
N PHE A 243 -15.65 -24.00 -25.91
CA PHE A 243 -16.44 -23.02 -25.12
C PHE A 243 -17.94 -23.10 -25.39
N GLY A 244 -18.40 -24.17 -26.05
CA GLY A 244 -19.82 -24.43 -26.28
C GLY A 244 -20.61 -24.59 -24.99
N LYS A 245 -21.92 -24.33 -25.05
CA LYS A 245 -22.87 -24.49 -23.93
C LYS A 245 -22.73 -25.84 -23.22
N GLY A 246 -22.53 -26.93 -23.98
CA GLY A 246 -22.37 -28.28 -23.45
C GLY A 246 -21.04 -28.49 -22.70
N ALA A 247 -19.94 -27.90 -23.18
CA ALA A 247 -18.64 -27.98 -22.51
C ALA A 247 -18.65 -27.21 -21.19
N ILE A 248 -19.25 -26.00 -21.18
CA ILE A 248 -19.40 -25.18 -19.97
C ILE A 248 -20.22 -25.91 -18.91
N LEU A 249 -21.35 -26.52 -19.30
CA LEU A 249 -22.21 -27.26 -18.37
C LEU A 249 -21.47 -28.47 -17.78
N ARG A 250 -20.79 -29.27 -18.60
CA ARG A 250 -20.01 -30.45 -18.13
C ARG A 250 -18.88 -30.05 -17.20
N ALA A 251 -18.11 -29.01 -17.55
CA ALA A 251 -17.04 -28.49 -16.70
C ALA A 251 -17.59 -28.02 -15.35
N LEU A 252 -18.73 -27.32 -15.34
CA LEU A 252 -19.32 -26.81 -14.13
C LEU A 252 -19.88 -27.92 -13.23
N ILE A 253 -20.41 -29.02 -13.79
CA ILE A 253 -20.77 -30.22 -13.03
C ILE A 253 -19.52 -30.83 -12.38
N VAL A 254 -18.46 -31.07 -13.16
CA VAL A 254 -17.21 -31.66 -12.66
C VAL A 254 -16.61 -30.79 -11.54
N PHE A 255 -16.61 -29.47 -11.70
CA PHE A 255 -16.11 -28.56 -10.66
C PHE A 255 -16.94 -28.60 -9.39
N ASN A 256 -18.27 -28.59 -9.49
CA ASN A 256 -19.13 -28.71 -8.31
C ASN A 256 -18.92 -30.04 -7.56
N ILE A 257 -18.66 -31.13 -8.27
CA ILE A 257 -18.36 -32.44 -7.65
C ILE A 257 -17.00 -32.40 -6.94
N LEU A 258 -15.95 -31.90 -7.60
CA LEU A 258 -14.61 -31.81 -7.02
C LEU A 258 -14.58 -30.91 -5.78
N PHE A 259 -15.24 -29.76 -5.83
CA PHE A 259 -15.31 -28.83 -4.71
C PHE A 259 -16.22 -29.37 -3.58
N ALA A 260 -17.29 -30.09 -3.89
CA ALA A 260 -18.08 -30.80 -2.88
C ALA A 260 -17.25 -31.88 -2.17
N LEU A 261 -16.45 -32.66 -2.91
CA LEU A 261 -15.55 -33.65 -2.33
C LEU A 261 -14.51 -32.99 -1.41
N GLN A 262 -13.88 -31.90 -1.83
CA GLN A 262 -12.95 -31.15 -0.98
C GLN A 262 -13.65 -30.63 0.29
N THR A 263 -14.87 -30.10 0.16
CA THR A 263 -15.65 -29.60 1.30
C THR A 263 -16.00 -30.73 2.27
N ALA A 264 -16.34 -31.91 1.76
CA ALA A 264 -16.61 -33.08 2.58
C ALA A 264 -15.35 -33.54 3.33
N LEU A 265 -14.19 -33.59 2.67
CA LEU A 265 -12.91 -33.90 3.32
C LEU A 265 -12.57 -32.88 4.41
N ASP A 266 -12.73 -31.59 4.12
CA ASP A 266 -12.52 -30.54 5.11
C ASP A 266 -13.47 -30.70 6.30
N ALA A 267 -14.76 -31.00 6.07
CA ALA A 267 -15.71 -31.26 7.16
C ALA A 267 -15.31 -32.49 7.99
N THR A 268 -14.87 -33.60 7.37
CA THR A 268 -14.49 -34.81 8.12
C THR A 268 -13.22 -34.62 8.94
N TYR A 269 -12.19 -33.96 8.38
CA TYR A 269 -10.88 -33.84 9.03
C TYR A 269 -10.76 -32.61 9.93
N LEU A 270 -11.38 -31.46 9.59
CA LEU A 270 -11.34 -30.26 10.42
C LEU A 270 -12.50 -30.20 11.42
N TRP A 271 -13.72 -30.58 11.04
CA TRP A 271 -14.89 -30.45 11.92
C TRP A 271 -15.21 -31.74 12.68
N GLY A 272 -14.79 -32.90 12.15
CA GLY A 272 -15.06 -34.22 12.73
C GLY A 272 -14.04 -34.71 13.76
N GLY A 273 -12.97 -33.96 14.06
CA GLY A 273 -11.98 -34.31 15.09
C GLY A 273 -11.18 -35.59 14.81
N VAL A 274 -11.16 -36.08 13.58
CA VAL A 274 -10.40 -37.28 13.20
C VAL A 274 -8.91 -36.95 13.18
N VAL A 275 -8.12 -37.70 13.95
CA VAL A 275 -6.66 -37.56 14.04
C VAL A 275 -6.06 -37.67 12.63
N LEU A 276 -5.18 -36.72 12.28
CA LEU A 276 -4.44 -36.76 11.01
C LEU A 276 -3.73 -38.12 10.88
N PRO A 277 -3.71 -38.74 9.68
CA PRO A 277 -2.98 -40.00 9.46
C PRO A 277 -1.53 -39.92 9.95
N ASP A 278 -1.06 -40.97 10.62
CA ASP A 278 0.24 -41.02 11.29
C ASP A 278 1.38 -40.51 10.38
N GLY A 279 2.03 -39.40 10.80
CA GLY A 279 3.20 -38.83 10.12
C GLY A 279 3.00 -37.47 9.42
N LEU A 280 1.78 -36.93 9.33
CA LEU A 280 1.56 -35.57 8.80
C LEU A 280 1.56 -34.52 9.90
N THR A 281 2.57 -33.65 9.92
CA THR A 281 2.57 -32.47 10.80
C THR A 281 1.60 -31.41 10.27
N TYR A 282 0.95 -30.65 11.17
CA TYR A 282 0.04 -29.55 10.80
C TYR A 282 0.68 -28.53 9.84
N ALA A 283 2.00 -28.30 9.95
CA ALA A 283 2.75 -27.44 9.05
C ALA A 283 2.86 -28.00 7.63
N ALA A 284 3.11 -29.31 7.48
CA ALA A 284 3.14 -29.98 6.18
C ALA A 284 1.75 -30.00 5.51
N TYR A 285 0.69 -30.18 6.30
CA TYR A 285 -0.69 -30.14 5.82
C TYR A 285 -1.09 -28.74 5.30
N ALA A 286 -0.74 -27.69 6.04
CA ALA A 286 -1.04 -26.30 5.66
C ALA A 286 -0.29 -25.86 4.38
N HIS A 287 1.00 -26.21 4.24
CA HIS A 287 1.80 -25.80 3.07
C HIS A 287 1.59 -26.66 1.82
N ARG A 288 1.36 -27.98 1.93
CA ARG A 288 1.15 -28.84 0.74
C ARG A 288 -0.24 -28.69 0.12
N GLY A 289 -1.27 -28.35 0.91
CA GLY A 289 -2.63 -28.18 0.41
C GLY A 289 -2.90 -26.82 -0.26
N ALA A 290 -2.28 -25.74 0.23
CA ALA A 290 -2.68 -24.39 -0.14
C ALA A 290 -2.31 -23.99 -1.59
N TYR A 291 -1.08 -24.28 -2.03
CA TYR A 291 -0.60 -23.82 -3.34
C TYR A 291 -1.35 -24.44 -4.54
N PRO A 292 -1.60 -25.76 -4.58
CA PRO A 292 -2.35 -26.36 -5.68
C PRO A 292 -3.82 -25.89 -5.71
N LEU A 293 -4.46 -25.71 -4.55
CA LEU A 293 -5.85 -25.24 -4.45
C LEU A 293 -6.04 -23.80 -4.94
N ILE A 294 -5.04 -22.93 -4.71
CA ILE A 294 -5.06 -21.57 -5.26
C ILE A 294 -4.97 -21.61 -6.79
N VAL A 295 -4.08 -22.43 -7.35
CA VAL A 295 -3.91 -22.56 -8.80
C VAL A 295 -5.18 -23.12 -9.46
N THR A 296 -5.80 -24.15 -8.88
CA THR A 296 -7.06 -24.72 -9.41
C THR A 296 -8.22 -23.76 -9.29
N ALA A 297 -8.33 -23.00 -8.19
CA ALA A 297 -9.34 -21.96 -8.02
C ALA A 297 -9.16 -20.81 -9.03
N LEU A 298 -7.94 -20.36 -9.30
CA LEU A 298 -7.64 -19.32 -10.29
C LEU A 298 -7.93 -19.79 -11.72
N LEU A 299 -7.58 -21.02 -12.08
CA LEU A 299 -7.91 -21.61 -13.39
C LEU A 299 -9.42 -21.73 -13.59
N ALA A 300 -10.15 -22.17 -12.56
CA ALA A 300 -11.60 -22.27 -12.61
C ALA A 300 -12.27 -20.88 -12.68
N ALA A 301 -11.76 -19.88 -11.96
CA ALA A 301 -12.22 -18.49 -12.05
C ALA A 301 -11.96 -17.88 -13.44
N GLY A 302 -10.79 -18.15 -14.03
CA GLY A 302 -10.45 -17.76 -15.40
C GLY A 302 -11.39 -18.39 -16.43
N PHE A 303 -11.71 -19.68 -16.27
CA PHE A 303 -12.68 -20.40 -17.09
C PHE A 303 -14.07 -19.78 -17.01
N VAL A 304 -14.55 -19.46 -15.81
CA VAL A 304 -15.89 -18.86 -15.61
C VAL A 304 -15.98 -17.44 -16.17
N LEU A 305 -14.94 -16.62 -16.03
CA LEU A 305 -14.91 -15.29 -16.65
C LEU A 305 -14.88 -15.34 -18.18
N ALA A 306 -14.23 -16.36 -18.76
CA ALA A 306 -14.25 -16.61 -20.19
C ALA A 306 -15.61 -17.13 -20.67
N ALA A 307 -16.25 -18.02 -19.90
CA ALA A 307 -17.52 -18.68 -20.24
C ALA A 307 -18.77 -17.82 -20.03
N LEU A 308 -18.76 -16.86 -19.09
CA LEU A 308 -19.86 -15.94 -18.80
C LEU A 308 -19.68 -14.54 -19.43
N ARG A 309 -19.16 -14.48 -20.67
CA ARG A 309 -19.10 -13.21 -21.41
C ARG A 309 -20.50 -12.63 -21.62
N PRO A 310 -20.72 -11.32 -21.39
CA PRO A 310 -22.04 -10.70 -21.57
C PRO A 310 -22.51 -10.84 -23.03
N GLY A 311 -23.66 -11.48 -23.25
CA GLY A 311 -24.26 -11.66 -24.58
C GLY A 311 -24.28 -13.10 -25.10
N SER A 312 -23.75 -14.09 -24.37
CA SER A 312 -23.86 -15.50 -24.76
C SER A 312 -25.23 -16.09 -24.37
N GLU A 313 -25.81 -16.92 -25.25
CA GLU A 313 -27.07 -17.64 -25.00
C GLU A 313 -27.03 -18.58 -23.77
N THR A 314 -25.83 -18.83 -23.24
CA THR A 314 -25.56 -19.53 -21.98
C THR A 314 -26.03 -18.79 -20.71
N SER A 315 -26.22 -17.46 -20.76
CA SER A 315 -26.64 -16.68 -19.58
C SER A 315 -28.11 -16.86 -19.18
N ASN A 316 -28.95 -17.42 -20.07
CA ASN A 316 -30.39 -17.59 -19.82
C ASN A 316 -30.76 -18.98 -19.30
N ASP A 317 -29.82 -19.92 -19.24
CA ASP A 317 -30.11 -21.28 -18.78
C ASP A 317 -30.17 -21.34 -17.23
N PRO A 318 -31.33 -21.69 -16.63
CA PRO A 318 -31.48 -21.73 -15.19
C PRO A 318 -30.58 -22.77 -14.51
N LEU A 319 -30.21 -23.85 -15.22
CA LEU A 319 -29.36 -24.91 -14.68
C LEU A 319 -27.92 -24.43 -14.50
N ILE A 320 -27.36 -23.77 -15.53
CA ILE A 320 -26.00 -23.20 -15.47
C ILE A 320 -25.93 -22.17 -14.35
N ARG A 321 -26.93 -21.31 -14.20
CA ARG A 321 -26.97 -20.31 -13.13
C ARG A 321 -27.02 -20.96 -11.73
N ARG A 322 -27.81 -22.02 -11.54
CA ARG A 322 -27.84 -22.78 -10.27
C ARG A 322 -26.49 -23.41 -9.96
N LEU A 323 -25.86 -24.03 -10.94
CA LEU A 323 -24.54 -24.65 -10.79
C LEU A 323 -23.44 -23.61 -10.50
N VAL A 324 -23.52 -22.39 -11.07
CA VAL A 324 -22.60 -21.29 -10.74
C VAL A 324 -22.81 -20.83 -9.30
N TYR A 325 -24.06 -20.69 -8.84
CA TYR A 325 -24.33 -20.33 -7.45
C TYR A 325 -23.83 -21.39 -6.47
N ALA A 326 -24.10 -22.67 -6.74
CA ALA A 326 -23.61 -23.78 -5.92
C ALA A 326 -22.08 -23.77 -5.85
N TRP A 327 -21.41 -23.55 -6.98
CA TRP A 327 -19.95 -23.51 -7.03
C TRP A 327 -19.36 -22.31 -6.28
N VAL A 328 -19.93 -21.12 -6.43
CA VAL A 328 -19.48 -19.93 -5.68
C VAL A 328 -19.73 -20.12 -4.17
N ALA A 329 -20.86 -20.72 -3.78
CA ALA A 329 -21.14 -21.05 -2.39
C ALA A 329 -20.12 -22.05 -1.82
N GLN A 330 -19.78 -23.12 -2.56
CA GLN A 330 -18.72 -24.06 -2.17
C GLN A 330 -17.36 -23.35 -2.00
N ASN A 331 -17.01 -22.41 -2.88
CA ASN A 331 -15.79 -21.62 -2.71
C ASN A 331 -15.79 -20.79 -1.42
N ILE A 332 -16.93 -20.19 -1.04
CA ILE A 332 -17.04 -19.47 0.24
C ILE A 332 -16.81 -20.43 1.40
N VAL A 333 -17.37 -21.65 1.36
CA VAL A 333 -17.15 -22.67 2.40
C VAL A 333 -15.67 -23.08 2.46
N LEU A 334 -14.99 -23.24 1.33
CA LEU A 334 -13.55 -23.53 1.31
C LEU A 334 -12.70 -22.39 1.89
N VAL A 335 -13.09 -21.14 1.66
CA VAL A 335 -12.42 -20.00 2.28
C VAL A 335 -12.63 -20.03 3.80
N ILE A 336 -13.84 -20.35 4.29
CA ILE A 336 -14.11 -20.52 5.72
C ILE A 336 -13.27 -21.66 6.31
N SER A 337 -13.19 -22.81 5.63
CA SER A 337 -12.32 -23.93 6.02
C SER A 337 -10.84 -23.50 6.10
N SER A 338 -10.37 -22.70 5.14
CA SER A 338 -9.01 -22.16 5.14
C SER A 338 -8.75 -21.19 6.30
N ILE A 339 -9.75 -20.37 6.67
CA ILE A 339 -9.71 -19.50 7.84
C ILE A 339 -9.58 -20.34 9.12
N LEU A 340 -10.41 -21.37 9.29
CA LEU A 340 -10.32 -22.28 10.45
C LEU A 340 -8.97 -22.99 10.53
N ARG A 341 -8.43 -23.44 9.39
CA ARG A 341 -7.10 -24.04 9.33
C ARG A 341 -6.00 -23.06 9.77
N LEU A 342 -6.09 -21.80 9.35
CA LEU A 342 -5.14 -20.78 9.77
C LEU A 342 -5.29 -20.47 11.26
N ASP A 343 -6.51 -20.48 11.80
CA ASP A 343 -6.79 -20.26 13.22
C ASP A 343 -6.17 -21.36 14.10
N LEU A 344 -6.36 -22.64 13.73
CA LEU A 344 -5.69 -23.76 14.38
C LEU A 344 -4.15 -23.64 14.30
N TYR A 345 -3.63 -23.19 13.16
CA TYR A 345 -2.19 -22.95 12.98
C TYR A 345 -1.68 -21.82 13.88
N VAL A 346 -2.46 -20.75 14.07
CA VAL A 346 -2.14 -19.67 15.01
C VAL A 346 -2.13 -20.17 16.44
N GLY A 347 -3.07 -21.05 16.82
CA GLY A 347 -3.10 -21.66 18.15
C GLY A 347 -1.83 -22.43 18.50
N ILE A 348 -1.12 -22.97 17.50
CA ILE A 348 0.13 -23.72 17.70
C ILE A 348 1.38 -22.82 17.50
N TYR A 349 1.37 -21.88 16.56
CA TYR A 349 2.59 -21.14 16.17
C TYR A 349 2.53 -19.64 16.49
N ALA A 350 1.63 -19.24 17.39
CA ALA A 350 1.33 -17.86 17.76
C ALA A 350 0.84 -16.98 16.59
N LEU A 351 0.46 -15.74 16.87
CA LEU A 351 -0.01 -14.79 15.84
C LEU A 351 1.15 -13.98 15.28
N THR A 352 1.10 -13.70 13.97
CA THR A 352 2.07 -12.83 13.27
C THR A 352 1.39 -11.91 12.27
N TYR A 353 2.10 -10.89 11.78
CA TYR A 353 1.60 -9.97 10.76
C TYR A 353 1.08 -10.67 9.50
N LEU A 354 1.80 -11.68 9.00
CA LEU A 354 1.41 -12.40 7.78
C LEU A 354 0.13 -13.20 7.98
N ARG A 355 -0.08 -13.78 9.18
CA ARG A 355 -1.30 -14.54 9.50
C ARG A 355 -2.51 -13.61 9.63
N ILE A 356 -2.36 -12.45 10.27
CA ILE A 356 -3.42 -11.42 10.30
C ILE A 356 -3.74 -10.94 8.88
N ALA A 357 -2.72 -10.63 8.08
CA ALA A 357 -2.92 -10.21 6.69
C ALA A 357 -3.66 -11.30 5.90
N ALA A 358 -3.33 -12.58 6.09
CA ALA A 358 -4.02 -13.69 5.46
C ALA A 358 -5.50 -13.77 5.87
N PHE A 359 -5.86 -13.58 7.15
CA PHE A 359 -7.26 -13.49 7.57
C PHE A 359 -8.02 -12.36 6.88
N VAL A 360 -7.42 -11.16 6.82
CA VAL A 360 -8.03 -9.99 6.15
C VAL A 360 -8.22 -10.27 4.66
N TRP A 361 -7.22 -10.84 3.98
CA TRP A 361 -7.30 -11.19 2.56
C TRP A 361 -8.31 -12.28 2.27
N MET A 362 -8.37 -13.34 3.09
CA MET A 362 -9.38 -14.39 2.96
C MET A 362 -10.79 -13.82 3.16
N GLY A 363 -10.98 -12.92 4.13
CA GLY A 363 -12.24 -12.20 4.32
C GLY A 363 -12.63 -11.35 3.10
N LEU A 364 -11.68 -10.64 2.48
CA LEU A 364 -11.90 -9.89 1.25
C LEU A 364 -12.26 -10.80 0.07
N VAL A 365 -11.65 -11.97 -0.06
CA VAL A 365 -11.99 -12.96 -1.09
C VAL A 365 -13.42 -13.48 -0.87
N ALA A 366 -13.78 -13.85 0.35
CA ALA A 366 -15.15 -14.27 0.69
C ALA A 366 -16.18 -13.17 0.36
N ALA A 367 -15.88 -11.91 0.70
CA ALA A 367 -16.73 -10.77 0.35
C ALA A 367 -16.84 -10.56 -1.16
N GLY A 368 -15.74 -10.71 -1.91
CA GLY A 368 -15.73 -10.64 -3.38
C GLY A 368 -16.59 -11.73 -4.03
N LEU A 369 -16.52 -12.96 -3.54
CA LEU A 369 -17.38 -14.08 -3.97
C LEU A 369 -18.86 -13.79 -3.64
N ALA A 370 -19.16 -13.29 -2.44
CA ALA A 370 -20.51 -12.88 -2.07
C ALA A 370 -21.05 -11.76 -2.98
N LEU A 371 -20.20 -10.79 -3.36
CA LEU A 371 -20.56 -9.74 -4.32
C LEU A 371 -20.82 -10.29 -5.73
N ILE A 372 -20.17 -11.38 -6.14
CA ILE A 372 -20.49 -12.07 -7.40
C ILE A 372 -21.90 -12.66 -7.33
N ILE A 373 -22.26 -13.33 -6.22
CA ILE A 373 -23.62 -13.86 -6.02
C ILE A 373 -24.63 -12.70 -6.07
N ALA A 374 -24.36 -11.61 -5.34
CA ALA A 374 -25.21 -10.42 -5.32
C ALA A 374 -25.36 -9.79 -6.72
N ARG A 375 -24.28 -9.73 -7.51
CA ARG A 375 -24.32 -9.22 -8.89
C ARG A 375 -25.28 -10.05 -9.74
N ILE A 376 -25.19 -11.37 -9.70
CA ILE A 376 -26.03 -12.27 -10.50
C ILE A 376 -27.48 -12.20 -10.03
N ALA A 377 -27.72 -12.20 -8.71
CA ALA A 377 -29.05 -12.13 -8.11
C ALA A 377 -29.75 -10.80 -8.43
N LEU A 378 -29.04 -9.68 -8.30
CA LEU A 378 -29.56 -8.33 -8.52
C LEU A 378 -29.42 -7.84 -9.98
N ARG A 379 -29.00 -8.71 -10.90
CA ARG A 379 -28.73 -8.43 -12.32
C ARG A 379 -27.91 -7.14 -12.55
N LYS A 380 -26.90 -6.91 -11.72
CA LYS A 380 -26.05 -5.71 -11.78
C LYS A 380 -24.95 -5.83 -12.85
N SER A 381 -24.50 -4.69 -13.36
CA SER A 381 -23.44 -4.62 -14.36
C SER A 381 -22.07 -5.04 -13.81
N SER A 382 -21.14 -5.41 -14.69
CA SER A 382 -19.74 -5.68 -14.30
C SER A 382 -19.05 -4.46 -13.70
N GLU A 383 -19.42 -3.24 -14.14
CA GLU A 383 -18.91 -1.99 -13.54
C GLU A 383 -19.33 -1.83 -12.08
N TRP A 384 -20.56 -2.27 -11.73
CA TRP A 384 -21.02 -2.27 -10.35
C TRP A 384 -20.20 -3.22 -9.48
N LEU A 385 -19.95 -4.45 -9.95
CA LEU A 385 -19.16 -5.44 -9.21
C LEU A 385 -17.73 -4.94 -8.95
N LEU A 386 -17.10 -4.33 -9.97
CA LEU A 386 -15.76 -3.75 -9.82
C LEU A 386 -15.77 -2.59 -8.82
N SER A 387 -16.79 -1.72 -8.87
CA SER A 387 -16.92 -0.59 -7.94
C SER A 387 -17.18 -1.06 -6.51
N ALA A 388 -18.00 -2.11 -6.32
CA ALA A 388 -18.28 -2.69 -5.02
C ALA A 388 -17.04 -3.37 -4.42
N ASN A 389 -16.30 -4.17 -5.21
CA ASN A 389 -15.04 -4.77 -4.75
C ASN A 389 -14.00 -3.70 -4.36
N LEU A 390 -13.86 -2.65 -5.17
CA LEU A 390 -12.95 -1.55 -4.87
C LEU A 390 -13.37 -0.81 -3.60
N LEU A 391 -14.68 -0.61 -3.38
CA LEU A 391 -15.20 0.01 -2.16
C LEU A 391 -14.91 -0.87 -0.94
N THR A 392 -15.19 -2.17 -1.01
CA THR A 392 -14.90 -3.12 0.06
C THR A 392 -13.41 -3.14 0.39
N LEU A 393 -12.54 -3.26 -0.62
CA LEU A 393 -11.09 -3.22 -0.43
C LEU A 393 -10.64 -1.91 0.22
N SER A 394 -11.12 -0.77 -0.29
CA SER A 394 -10.74 0.55 0.23
C SER A 394 -11.22 0.75 1.67
N ALA A 395 -12.44 0.31 1.99
CA ALA A 395 -13.01 0.39 3.33
C ALA A 395 -12.25 -0.50 4.32
N THR A 396 -11.91 -1.73 3.93
CA THR A 396 -11.11 -2.65 4.75
C THR A 396 -9.71 -2.09 5.02
N LEU A 397 -9.00 -1.61 3.99
CA LEU A 397 -7.69 -1.00 4.16
C LEU A 397 -7.75 0.26 5.04
N TYR A 398 -8.79 1.08 4.86
CA TYR A 398 -9.02 2.26 5.69
C TYR A 398 -9.26 1.88 7.16
N ALA A 399 -10.10 0.87 7.43
CA ALA A 399 -10.31 0.36 8.79
C ALA A 399 -9.02 -0.18 9.42
N CYS A 400 -8.19 -0.87 8.63
CA CYS A 400 -6.90 -1.41 9.07
C CYS A 400 -5.94 -0.33 9.57
N CYS A 401 -6.04 0.93 9.12
CA CYS A 401 -5.23 2.02 9.67
C CYS A 401 -5.45 2.25 11.16
N PHE A 402 -6.68 2.05 11.63
CA PHE A 402 -7.08 2.34 13.01
C PHE A 402 -6.73 1.21 13.97
N ILE A 403 -6.42 0.02 13.44
CA ILE A 403 -6.05 -1.14 14.23
C ILE A 403 -4.56 -1.09 14.54
N ASN A 404 -4.20 -1.23 15.81
CA ASN A 404 -2.81 -1.44 16.22
C ASN A 404 -2.46 -2.93 16.15
N PHE A 405 -2.09 -3.41 14.97
CA PHE A 405 -1.75 -4.82 14.76
C PHE A 405 -0.58 -5.29 15.63
N ALA A 406 0.42 -4.43 15.87
CA ALA A 406 1.55 -4.77 16.73
C ALA A 406 1.10 -5.04 18.17
N ALA A 407 0.28 -4.15 18.74
CA ALA A 407 -0.28 -4.36 20.07
C ALA A 407 -1.26 -5.55 20.10
N LEU A 408 -2.06 -5.75 19.05
CA LEU A 408 -2.96 -6.91 18.96
C LEU A 408 -2.17 -8.22 19.01
N ILE A 409 -1.09 -8.34 18.23
CA ILE A 409 -0.21 -9.50 18.21
C ILE A 409 0.44 -9.70 19.59
N ALA A 410 1.02 -8.64 20.16
CA ALA A 410 1.69 -8.71 21.45
C ALA A 410 0.74 -9.17 22.56
N ASN A 411 -0.46 -8.59 22.64
CA ASN A 411 -1.45 -8.99 23.65
C ASN A 411 -1.93 -10.42 23.41
N TYR A 412 -2.30 -10.78 22.18
CA TYR A 412 -2.76 -12.14 21.87
C TYR A 412 -1.71 -13.20 22.22
N ASN A 413 -0.46 -12.99 21.83
CA ASN A 413 0.62 -13.96 22.06
C ASN A 413 0.95 -14.10 23.55
N VAL A 414 0.94 -13.01 24.31
CA VAL A 414 1.12 -13.06 25.77
C VAL A 414 -0.05 -13.79 26.42
N ASP A 415 -1.29 -13.40 26.11
CA ASP A 415 -2.50 -13.94 26.74
C ASP A 415 -2.73 -15.43 26.42
N HIS A 416 -2.19 -15.94 25.31
CA HIS A 416 -2.24 -17.37 24.90
C HIS A 416 -0.92 -18.12 25.09
N SER A 417 0.03 -17.56 25.84
CA SER A 417 1.30 -18.22 26.12
C SER A 417 1.15 -19.35 27.14
N LEU A 418 2.05 -20.33 27.05
CA LEU A 418 2.17 -21.43 28.02
C LEU A 418 2.32 -20.89 29.45
N GLU A 419 3.09 -19.82 29.63
CA GLU A 419 3.36 -19.24 30.95
C GLU A 419 2.13 -18.56 31.56
N MET A 420 1.21 -18.02 30.75
CA MET A 420 0.01 -17.32 31.24
C MET A 420 -1.18 -18.26 31.44
N THR A 421 -1.29 -19.29 30.61
CA THR A 421 -2.47 -20.18 30.60
C THR A 421 -2.19 -21.60 31.09
N GLY A 422 -0.91 -21.98 31.21
CA GLY A 422 -0.49 -23.35 31.51
C GLY A 422 -0.65 -24.32 30.33
N GLN A 423 -1.11 -23.85 29.16
CA GLN A 423 -1.29 -24.65 27.96
C GLN A 423 -0.74 -23.92 26.73
N GLY A 424 -0.33 -24.66 25.70
CA GLY A 424 0.16 -24.08 24.44
C GLY A 424 1.67 -23.96 24.34
N VAL A 425 2.14 -22.91 23.67
CA VAL A 425 3.56 -22.72 23.30
C VAL A 425 4.21 -21.63 24.16
N PRO A 426 5.48 -21.81 24.58
CA PRO A 426 6.20 -20.79 25.32
C PRO A 426 6.27 -19.47 24.55
N LEU A 427 6.19 -18.35 25.27
CA LEU A 427 6.20 -17.03 24.66
C LEU A 427 7.55 -16.75 23.96
N ASP A 428 7.48 -16.43 22.66
CA ASP A 428 8.63 -15.89 21.92
C ASP A 428 8.85 -14.41 22.28
N LEU A 429 9.67 -14.18 23.30
CA LEU A 429 10.00 -12.85 23.80
C LEU A 429 10.75 -12.01 22.76
N GLU A 430 11.60 -12.61 21.93
CA GLU A 430 12.35 -11.90 20.90
C GLU A 430 11.41 -11.38 19.82
N TYR A 431 10.46 -12.21 19.39
CA TYR A 431 9.43 -11.78 18.46
C TYR A 431 8.57 -10.66 19.03
N VAL A 432 8.08 -10.78 20.28
CA VAL A 432 7.25 -9.73 20.91
C VAL A 432 8.03 -8.42 21.05
N ARG A 433 9.31 -8.47 21.42
CA ARG A 433 10.19 -7.29 21.48
C ARG A 433 10.42 -6.66 20.11
N SER A 434 10.51 -7.47 19.05
CA SER A 434 10.67 -6.98 17.67
C SER A 434 9.49 -6.13 17.18
N LEU A 435 8.30 -6.25 17.80
CA LEU A 435 7.13 -5.42 17.52
C LEU A 435 7.30 -3.96 18.00
N GLY A 436 8.31 -3.70 18.84
CA GLY A 436 8.67 -2.37 19.31
C GLY A 436 7.92 -1.91 20.56
N PRO A 437 7.91 -0.59 20.85
CA PRO A 437 7.48 -0.03 22.14
C PRO A 437 6.00 -0.28 22.46
N VAL A 438 5.19 -0.53 21.43
CA VAL A 438 3.76 -0.89 21.53
C VAL A 438 3.52 -2.24 22.20
N ALA A 439 4.54 -3.10 22.28
CA ALA A 439 4.46 -4.41 22.95
C ALA A 439 4.79 -4.34 24.45
N LEU A 440 5.43 -3.27 24.93
CA LEU A 440 5.83 -3.11 26.34
C LEU A 440 4.66 -3.32 27.32
N PRO A 441 3.43 -2.81 27.07
CA PRO A 441 2.31 -3.07 27.97
C PRO A 441 1.95 -4.55 28.12
N ALA A 442 2.16 -5.36 27.08
CA ALA A 442 1.90 -6.80 27.11
C ALA A 442 3.05 -7.55 27.81
N LEU A 443 4.30 -7.17 27.55
CA LEU A 443 5.48 -7.74 28.21
C LEU A 443 5.46 -7.47 29.73
N ASP A 444 5.05 -6.28 30.15
CA ASP A 444 4.93 -5.96 31.57
C ASP A 444 3.91 -6.87 32.27
N ARG A 445 2.75 -7.15 31.64
CA ARG A 445 1.74 -8.10 32.18
C ARG A 445 2.33 -9.51 32.32
N PHE A 446 3.11 -9.93 31.33
CA PHE A 446 3.79 -11.23 31.35
C PHE A 446 4.80 -11.33 32.50
N PHE A 447 5.65 -10.31 32.70
CA PHE A 447 6.63 -10.32 33.77
C PHE A 447 6.00 -10.19 35.17
N GLU A 448 4.94 -9.39 35.30
CA GLU A 448 4.16 -9.28 36.53
C GLU A 448 3.59 -10.64 36.94
N HIS A 449 3.00 -11.39 36.00
CA HIS A 449 2.50 -12.74 36.25
C HIS A 449 3.61 -13.72 36.65
N LYS A 450 4.77 -13.68 35.96
CA LYS A 450 5.85 -14.64 36.16
C LYS A 450 6.68 -14.40 37.42
N ARG A 451 6.89 -13.14 37.81
CA ARG A 451 7.83 -12.74 38.89
C ARG A 451 7.14 -12.13 40.11
N GLY A 452 5.83 -11.91 40.08
CA GLY A 452 5.07 -11.29 41.16
C GLY A 452 5.44 -9.82 41.45
N THR A 453 6.33 -9.23 40.65
CA THR A 453 6.78 -7.84 40.73
C THR A 453 6.95 -7.29 39.31
N LEU A 454 6.82 -5.97 39.14
CA LEU A 454 7.16 -5.24 37.91
C LEU A 454 8.69 -5.27 37.70
N ALA A 455 9.20 -6.43 37.30
CA ALA A 455 10.59 -6.63 36.95
C ALA A 455 10.76 -6.48 35.44
N THR A 456 10.90 -5.23 34.99
CA THR A 456 11.12 -4.88 33.58
C THR A 456 12.56 -5.24 33.19
N ASP A 457 12.72 -5.93 32.06
CA ASP A 457 14.05 -6.23 31.53
C ASP A 457 14.77 -4.93 31.12
N VAL A 458 16.11 -4.91 31.21
CA VAL A 458 16.93 -3.74 30.87
C VAL A 458 16.71 -3.33 29.40
N VAL A 459 16.49 -4.31 28.53
CA VAL A 459 16.19 -4.09 27.10
C VAL A 459 14.85 -3.37 26.92
N ASP A 460 13.84 -3.74 27.71
CA ASP A 460 12.49 -3.18 27.64
C ASP A 460 12.47 -1.75 28.20
N LEU A 461 13.27 -1.48 29.25
CA LEU A 461 13.52 -0.14 29.79
C LEU A 461 14.19 0.78 28.76
N ALA A 462 15.31 0.33 28.16
CA ALA A 462 16.02 1.10 27.15
C ALA A 462 15.12 1.43 25.94
N THR A 463 14.26 0.49 25.54
CA THR A 463 13.27 0.69 24.48
C THR A 463 12.24 1.76 24.86
N GLY A 464 11.72 1.70 26.08
CA GLY A 464 10.79 2.71 26.62
C GLY A 464 11.42 4.11 26.67
N ASP A 465 12.65 4.22 27.18
CA ASP A 465 13.35 5.50 27.31
C ASP A 465 13.71 6.12 25.96
N HIS A 466 14.20 5.30 25.01
CA HIS A 466 14.44 5.74 23.64
C HIS A 466 13.14 6.25 23.00
N TYR A 467 12.04 5.52 23.19
CA TYR A 467 10.74 5.94 22.67
C TYR A 467 10.26 7.26 23.28
N ARG A 468 10.38 7.45 24.60
CA ARG A 468 10.09 8.74 25.26
C ARG A 468 10.96 9.86 24.72
N ALA A 469 12.25 9.61 24.46
CA ALA A 469 13.16 10.60 23.91
C ALA A 469 12.74 11.05 22.49
N VAL A 470 12.35 10.11 21.62
CA VAL A 470 11.81 10.41 20.28
C VAL A 470 10.53 11.26 20.38
N GLN A 471 9.64 10.91 21.31
CA GLN A 471 8.36 11.57 21.49
C GLN A 471 8.45 12.98 22.11
N LYS A 472 9.62 13.41 22.60
CA LYS A 472 9.87 14.83 22.94
C LYS A 472 9.84 15.73 21.72
N ASN A 473 10.10 15.19 20.52
CA ASN A 473 9.97 15.95 19.28
C ASN A 473 8.49 16.06 18.90
N TRP A 474 7.96 17.28 18.87
CA TRP A 474 6.56 17.54 18.52
C TRP A 474 6.13 16.95 17.17
N ARG A 475 7.08 16.77 16.23
CA ARG A 475 6.82 16.17 14.90
C ARG A 475 6.47 14.68 14.96
N ALA A 476 6.95 13.98 15.99
CA ALA A 476 6.70 12.55 16.20
C ALA A 476 5.29 12.25 16.70
N TRP A 477 4.50 13.28 17.04
CA TRP A 477 3.20 13.09 17.67
C TRP A 477 2.23 12.33 16.75
N SER A 478 1.59 11.31 17.31
CA SER A 478 0.37 10.69 16.78
C SER A 478 -0.59 10.40 17.93
N PHE A 479 -1.88 10.25 17.64
CA PHE A 479 -2.86 9.93 18.69
C PHE A 479 -2.58 8.57 19.34
N ARG A 480 -2.10 7.59 18.57
CA ARG A 480 -1.69 6.29 19.09
C ARG A 480 -0.48 6.40 20.02
N ASP A 481 0.54 7.15 19.62
CA ASP A 481 1.74 7.33 20.43
C ASP A 481 1.44 8.05 21.74
N TRP A 482 0.60 9.08 21.68
CA TRP A 482 0.14 9.78 22.88
C TRP A 482 -0.61 8.87 23.87
N ARG A 483 -1.44 7.94 23.38
CA ARG A 483 -2.11 6.93 24.23
C ARG A 483 -1.11 5.95 24.84
N LEU A 484 -0.11 5.53 24.06
CA LEU A 484 0.94 4.63 24.54
C LEU A 484 1.77 5.31 25.64
N LEU A 485 2.24 6.53 25.42
CA LEU A 485 3.02 7.30 26.42
C LEU A 485 2.27 7.42 27.74
N ARG A 486 0.97 7.77 27.71
CA ARG A 486 0.16 7.82 28.94
C ARG A 486 0.08 6.49 29.66
N THR A 487 0.04 5.39 28.92
CA THR A 487 0.04 4.04 29.49
C THR A 487 1.37 3.72 30.15
N LEU A 488 2.48 4.18 29.55
CA LEU A 488 3.84 4.04 30.09
C LEU A 488 4.13 5.02 31.25
N ASP A 489 3.50 6.21 31.27
CA ASP A 489 3.70 7.25 32.30
C ASP A 489 2.95 6.94 33.59
N LYS A 490 1.73 6.40 33.49
CA LYS A 490 0.92 5.98 34.65
C LYS A 490 1.63 4.94 35.54
N ARG A 491 2.68 4.31 35.03
CA ARG A 491 3.42 3.24 35.70
C ARG A 491 4.54 3.76 36.61
N GLY A 492 4.86 5.06 36.58
CA GLY A 492 5.92 5.67 37.39
C GLY A 492 7.34 5.25 36.95
N PRO A 493 8.41 5.83 37.54
CA PRO A 493 9.77 5.35 37.30
C PRO A 493 9.91 3.93 37.88
N LEU A 494 10.16 2.98 37.00
CA LEU A 494 10.31 1.56 37.34
C LEU A 494 11.52 1.41 38.26
N VAL A 495 11.30 0.88 39.47
CA VAL A 495 12.34 0.64 40.45
C VAL A 495 13.28 -0.44 39.89
N VAL A 496 14.50 -0.05 39.55
CA VAL A 496 15.57 -1.00 39.25
C VAL A 496 15.81 -1.80 40.54
N PRO A 497 15.58 -3.12 40.57
CA PRO A 497 15.97 -3.90 41.74
C PRO A 497 17.47 -3.73 41.93
N GLN A 498 17.88 -3.26 43.12
CA GLN A 498 19.29 -3.14 43.46
C GLN A 498 19.96 -4.48 43.16
N ARG A 499 21.10 -4.45 42.45
CA ARG A 499 21.96 -5.62 42.32
C ARG A 499 22.22 -6.13 43.73
N SER A 500 21.80 -7.35 44.02
CA SER A 500 22.18 -8.04 45.25
C SER A 500 23.71 -8.05 45.30
N GLU A 501 24.29 -7.23 46.18
CA GLU A 501 25.71 -7.32 46.48
C GLU A 501 25.99 -8.73 47.01
N PRO A 502 27.02 -9.43 46.49
CA PRO A 502 27.40 -10.71 47.06
C PRO A 502 27.82 -10.48 48.51
N TYR A 503 27.11 -11.12 49.44
CA TYR A 503 27.45 -11.17 50.86
C TYR A 503 28.89 -11.69 51.00
N VAL A 504 29.83 -10.80 51.32
CA VAL A 504 31.19 -11.17 51.70
C VAL A 504 31.21 -11.27 53.22
N PRO A 505 31.29 -12.49 53.82
CA PRO A 505 31.44 -12.60 55.25
C PRO A 505 32.79 -12.02 55.66
N SER A 506 32.77 -11.02 56.56
CA SER A 506 33.96 -10.45 57.19
C SER A 506 34.72 -11.54 57.94
N ARG A 507 36.01 -11.67 57.64
CA ARG A 507 36.97 -12.46 58.43
C ARG A 507 37.43 -11.69 59.66
#